data_AF-A0A957E256-F1
#
_entry.id   AF-A0A957E256-F1
#
_cell.length_a   1.000
_cell.length_b   1.000
_cell.length_c   1.000
_cell.angle_alpha   90.00
_cell.angle_beta   90.00
_cell.angle_gamma   90.00
#
_symmetry.space_group_name_H-M   'P 1'
#
loop_
_entity.id
_entity.type
_entity.pdbx_description
1 polymer ?
#
loop_
_entity_poly.entity_id
_entity_poly.type
_entity_poly.pdbx_seq_one_letter_code
_entity_poly.pdbx_strand_id
1 'polypeptide(L)'
;MTTLSGGNLSIKDDNDDIWITPSGIDKGKLTPKDMMCVKADGTIEGPHKPSSEFPFHRAIYHLRPDMNAIVHAHPPALVAFSIVRQIPDTHIIPQANRVCGPVGYAPYALPGSEKLGENIAATFAEGYNIVILENHGMAAGGANLLDAFHRLETLDFCARTLIRARALGEVKTLPEPALNLFDFRHNTLPEFVPTTHSSRERELRQQIVDITARAYDRHLMISTEGVVSARLDETSFLITPTGHDRRTLAIEDVVLVRNGVREAGKLPSRAVRLHAAIYAQHPDLNCVMTAQCPNATAYAITAANFDSRTIPESFILLRDIPLIPFKTLYTQAETVAAMVSLQKPVLLVQNDCVLTVGTDI
;
A
#
# COMPACT_ATOMS: atom_id res chain seq x y z
N MET A 1 1.20 1.71 -13.78
CA MET A 1 2.21 2.60 -13.14
C MET A 1 3.32 3.06 -14.09
N THR A 2 3.42 2.52 -15.31
CA THR A 2 4.35 3.01 -16.35
C THR A 2 3.78 2.61 -17.72
N THR A 3 4.42 3.04 -18.81
CA THR A 3 4.09 2.61 -20.18
C THR A 3 4.66 1.21 -20.47
N LEU A 4 4.31 0.61 -21.62
CA LEU A 4 4.77 -0.74 -21.99
C LEU A 4 6.29 -0.91 -21.90
N SER A 5 7.06 0.07 -22.38
CA SER A 5 8.52 0.04 -22.42
C SER A 5 9.20 0.94 -21.39
N GLY A 6 8.48 1.90 -20.78
CA GLY A 6 9.04 2.81 -19.77
C GLY A 6 9.19 2.17 -18.38
N GLY A 7 9.98 2.76 -17.50
CA GLY A 7 10.31 2.17 -16.19
C GLY A 7 11.30 1.02 -16.31
N ASN A 8 11.79 0.50 -15.19
CA ASN A 8 12.71 -0.64 -15.13
C ASN A 8 12.84 -1.15 -13.70
N LEU A 9 13.25 -2.41 -13.58
CA LEU A 9 13.44 -3.10 -12.32
C LEU A 9 14.82 -3.73 -12.32
N SER A 10 15.51 -3.72 -11.18
CA SER A 10 16.73 -4.49 -11.02
C SER A 10 16.83 -5.12 -9.64
N ILE A 11 17.61 -6.19 -9.54
CA ILE A 11 18.13 -6.74 -8.29
C ILE A 11 19.65 -6.91 -8.39
N LYS A 12 20.32 -6.84 -7.24
CA LYS A 12 21.73 -7.21 -7.10
C LYS A 12 21.82 -8.53 -6.32
N ASP A 13 22.57 -9.49 -6.84
CA ASP A 13 22.80 -10.77 -6.17
C ASP A 13 24.08 -10.78 -5.33
N ASP A 14 24.34 -11.90 -4.65
CA ASP A 14 25.47 -12.05 -3.73
C ASP A 14 26.85 -12.01 -4.43
N ASN A 15 26.91 -12.14 -5.75
CA ASN A 15 28.14 -12.00 -6.55
C ASN A 15 28.38 -10.56 -7.01
N ASP A 16 27.57 -9.60 -6.55
CA ASP A 16 27.49 -8.23 -7.07
C ASP A 16 27.05 -8.14 -8.54
N ASP A 17 26.47 -9.20 -9.10
CA ASP A 17 25.87 -9.16 -10.42
C ASP A 17 24.51 -8.44 -10.35
N ILE A 18 24.24 -7.57 -11.33
CA ILE A 18 22.99 -6.82 -11.42
C ILE A 18 22.10 -7.42 -12.50
N TRP A 19 20.96 -7.95 -12.08
CA TRP A 19 19.89 -8.40 -12.98
C TRP A 19 18.93 -7.25 -13.24
N ILE A 20 18.71 -6.88 -14.48
CA ILE A 20 17.89 -5.72 -14.87
C ILE A 20 16.97 -6.04 -16.05
N THR A 21 15.79 -5.42 -16.05
CA THR A 21 14.86 -5.49 -17.19
C THR A 21 15.50 -4.94 -18.47
N PRO A 22 15.21 -5.53 -19.64
CA PRO A 22 15.76 -5.08 -20.92
C PRO A 22 15.16 -3.75 -21.39
N SER A 23 15.89 -3.04 -22.25
CA SER A 23 15.42 -1.78 -22.86
C SER A 23 14.40 -2.02 -23.97
N GLY A 24 13.35 -1.20 -24.01
CA GLY A 24 12.40 -1.15 -25.14
C GLY A 24 11.45 -2.33 -25.27
N ILE A 25 11.47 -3.30 -24.35
CA ILE A 25 10.61 -4.49 -24.39
C ILE A 25 9.33 -4.24 -23.57
N ASP A 26 8.22 -4.81 -24.05
CA ASP A 26 6.94 -4.83 -23.35
C ASP A 26 7.06 -5.61 -22.02
N LYS A 27 6.97 -4.87 -20.91
CA LYS A 27 7.07 -5.43 -19.55
C LYS A 27 6.00 -6.47 -19.24
N GLY A 28 4.83 -6.40 -19.89
CA GLY A 28 3.76 -7.37 -19.70
C GLY A 28 4.04 -8.75 -20.30
N LYS A 29 5.08 -8.87 -21.14
CA LYS A 29 5.45 -10.11 -21.84
C LYS A 29 6.82 -10.65 -21.44
N LEU A 30 7.50 -10.00 -20.50
CA LEU A 30 8.81 -10.44 -20.04
C LEU A 30 8.73 -11.85 -19.47
N THR A 31 9.70 -12.67 -19.85
CA THR A 31 9.97 -13.96 -19.25
C THR A 31 11.32 -13.91 -18.53
N PRO A 32 11.64 -14.86 -17.65
CA PRO A 32 12.96 -14.92 -17.02
C PRO A 32 14.14 -14.93 -18.03
N LYS A 33 13.92 -15.42 -19.27
CA LYS A 33 14.93 -15.45 -20.33
C LYS A 33 15.25 -14.08 -20.91
N ASP A 34 14.37 -13.10 -20.74
CA ASP A 34 14.54 -11.75 -21.27
C ASP A 34 15.35 -10.84 -20.34
N MET A 35 15.66 -11.31 -19.13
CA MET A 35 16.39 -10.55 -18.13
C MET A 35 17.86 -10.40 -18.55
N MET A 36 18.42 -9.22 -18.31
CA MET A 36 19.83 -8.92 -18.57
C MET A 36 20.60 -9.04 -17.27
N CYS A 37 21.73 -9.73 -17.28
CA CYS A 37 22.67 -9.79 -16.17
C CYS A 37 23.89 -8.95 -16.53
N VAL A 38 24.22 -7.94 -15.73
CA VAL A 38 25.46 -7.19 -15.83
C VAL A 38 26.35 -7.64 -14.68
N LYS A 39 27.41 -8.35 -15.03
CA LYS A 39 28.40 -8.89 -14.09
C LYS A 39 29.16 -7.79 -13.38
N ALA A 40 29.74 -8.10 -12.22
CA ALA A 40 30.58 -7.17 -11.47
C ALA A 40 31.76 -6.60 -12.28
N ASP A 41 32.29 -7.36 -13.26
CA ASP A 41 33.35 -6.93 -14.18
C ASP A 41 32.85 -6.08 -15.38
N GLY A 42 31.54 -5.87 -15.48
CA GLY A 42 30.89 -5.14 -16.56
C GLY A 42 30.46 -6.00 -17.76
N THR A 43 30.73 -7.32 -17.74
CA THR A 43 30.25 -8.24 -18.78
C THR A 43 28.72 -8.27 -18.78
N ILE A 44 28.11 -8.23 -19.98
CA ILE A 44 26.66 -8.25 -20.15
C ILE A 44 26.23 -9.59 -20.72
N GLU A 45 25.34 -10.28 -20.01
CA GLU A 45 24.74 -11.55 -20.42
C GLU A 45 23.22 -11.40 -20.60
N GLY A 46 22.67 -12.00 -21.65
CA GLY A 46 21.24 -11.99 -21.97
C GLY A 46 20.96 -11.67 -23.44
N PRO A 47 19.72 -11.85 -23.90
CA PRO A 47 19.40 -11.75 -25.33
C PRO A 47 19.16 -10.32 -25.84
N HIS A 48 19.08 -9.32 -24.96
CA HIS A 48 18.69 -7.94 -25.27
C HIS A 48 19.77 -6.93 -24.88
N LYS A 49 19.43 -5.64 -24.95
CA LYS A 49 20.22 -4.58 -24.29
C LYS A 49 19.67 -4.34 -22.88
N PRO A 50 20.52 -4.13 -21.86
CA PRO A 50 20.07 -3.64 -20.57
C PRO A 50 19.27 -2.35 -20.70
N SER A 51 18.43 -2.04 -19.72
CA SER A 51 17.71 -0.76 -19.65
C SER A 51 18.63 0.42 -19.93
N SER A 52 18.17 1.42 -20.68
CA SER A 52 18.90 2.67 -20.90
C SER A 52 19.24 3.40 -19.60
N GLU A 53 18.44 3.16 -18.56
CA GLU A 53 18.58 3.72 -17.22
C GLU A 53 19.52 2.91 -16.30
N PHE A 54 20.14 1.83 -16.80
CA PHE A 54 21.13 1.05 -16.04
C PHE A 54 22.22 1.90 -15.34
N PRO A 55 22.73 3.01 -15.92
CA PRO A 55 23.72 3.85 -15.26
C PRO A 55 23.30 4.29 -13.85
N PHE A 56 22.05 4.68 -13.62
CA PHE A 56 21.62 5.09 -12.28
C PHE A 56 21.45 3.90 -11.34
N HIS A 57 21.01 2.73 -11.83
CA HIS A 57 20.90 1.53 -10.99
C HIS A 57 22.26 1.13 -10.43
N ARG A 58 23.28 1.08 -11.31
CA ARG A 58 24.67 0.81 -10.92
C ARG A 58 25.19 1.85 -9.91
N ALA A 59 24.95 3.13 -10.18
CA ALA A 59 25.40 4.21 -9.30
C ALA A 59 24.75 4.15 -7.91
N ILE A 60 23.44 3.84 -7.83
CA ILE A 60 22.74 3.66 -6.56
C ILE A 60 23.33 2.48 -5.79
N TYR A 61 23.48 1.30 -6.41
CA TYR A 61 24.05 0.13 -5.72
C TYR A 61 25.48 0.37 -5.20
N HIS A 62 26.27 1.17 -5.92
CA HIS A 62 27.61 1.54 -5.49
C HIS A 62 27.61 2.43 -4.23
N LEU A 63 26.72 3.42 -4.16
CA LEU A 63 26.64 4.36 -3.03
C LEU A 63 25.77 3.86 -1.87
N ARG A 64 24.88 2.90 -2.13
CA ARG A 64 23.94 2.30 -1.16
C ARG A 64 24.04 0.76 -1.21
N PRO A 65 25.13 0.18 -0.68
CA PRO A 65 25.32 -1.28 -0.66
C PRO A 65 24.30 -2.02 0.23
N ASP A 66 23.53 -1.30 1.04
CA ASP A 66 22.40 -1.83 1.81
C ASP A 66 21.14 -2.12 0.96
N MET A 67 21.10 -1.65 -0.29
CA MET A 67 20.01 -1.90 -1.21
C MET A 67 20.30 -3.08 -2.14
N ASN A 68 19.31 -3.95 -2.32
CA ASN A 68 19.40 -5.11 -3.21
C ASN A 68 18.38 -5.08 -4.34
N ALA A 69 17.47 -4.10 -4.34
CA ALA A 69 16.49 -3.94 -5.41
C ALA A 69 16.18 -2.47 -5.66
N ILE A 70 15.93 -2.16 -6.92
CA ILE A 70 15.52 -0.82 -7.38
C ILE A 70 14.34 -0.97 -8.34
N VAL A 71 13.32 -0.17 -8.10
CA VAL A 71 12.10 -0.07 -8.91
C VAL A 71 11.99 1.37 -9.41
N HIS A 72 11.98 1.55 -10.72
CA HIS A 72 11.76 2.85 -11.35
C HIS A 72 10.55 2.78 -12.27
N ALA A 73 9.71 3.82 -12.19
CA ALA A 73 8.50 3.92 -13.00
C ALA A 73 8.11 5.38 -13.24
N HIS A 74 7.08 5.54 -14.09
CA HIS A 74 6.50 6.83 -14.47
C HIS A 74 5.01 6.91 -14.13
N PRO A 75 4.57 6.81 -12.85
CA PRO A 75 3.16 6.94 -12.54
C PRO A 75 2.68 8.37 -12.87
N PRO A 76 1.58 8.57 -13.61
CA PRO A 76 1.18 9.89 -14.08
C PRO A 76 1.04 10.95 -12.98
N ALA A 77 0.57 10.53 -11.80
CA ALA A 77 0.47 11.42 -10.65
C ALA A 77 1.86 11.89 -10.17
N LEU A 78 2.82 10.98 -10.03
CA LEU A 78 4.18 11.32 -9.61
C LEU A 78 4.95 12.11 -10.68
N VAL A 79 4.70 11.83 -11.96
CA VAL A 79 5.22 12.66 -13.05
C VAL A 79 4.70 14.10 -12.91
N ALA A 80 3.41 14.29 -12.63
CA ALA A 80 2.86 15.63 -12.40
C ALA A 80 3.55 16.36 -11.24
N PHE A 81 3.78 15.68 -10.11
CA PHE A 81 4.54 16.23 -8.97
C PHE A 81 5.99 16.58 -9.34
N SER A 82 6.65 15.76 -10.16
CA SER A 82 8.00 16.02 -10.67
C SER A 82 8.09 17.21 -11.63
N ILE A 83 7.01 17.53 -12.34
CA ILE A 83 6.97 18.69 -13.26
C ILE A 83 6.82 19.99 -12.47
N VAL A 84 6.03 19.97 -11.41
CA VAL A 84 5.79 21.15 -10.55
C VAL A 84 6.81 21.29 -9.41
N ARG A 85 7.83 20.43 -9.37
CA ARG A 85 8.89 20.42 -8.33
C ARG A 85 8.34 20.33 -6.91
N GLN A 86 7.38 19.43 -6.71
CA GLN A 86 6.81 19.14 -5.40
C GLN A 86 6.97 17.68 -5.04
N ILE A 87 7.10 17.40 -3.75
CA ILE A 87 7.02 16.06 -3.18
C ILE A 87 5.58 15.84 -2.66
N PRO A 88 4.91 14.71 -2.97
CA PRO A 88 3.64 14.36 -2.36
C PRO A 88 3.76 14.31 -0.83
N ASP A 89 2.89 15.02 -0.12
CA ASP A 89 2.88 14.99 1.34
C ASP A 89 2.30 13.67 1.85
N THR A 90 3.14 12.86 2.48
CA THR A 90 2.78 11.54 3.03
C THR A 90 2.12 11.64 4.41
N HIS A 91 2.12 12.80 5.07
CA HIS A 91 1.47 13.02 6.38
C HIS A 91 -0.06 12.97 6.28
N ILE A 92 -0.62 12.80 5.08
CA ILE A 92 -2.07 12.62 4.89
C ILE A 92 -2.58 11.31 5.48
N ILE A 93 -1.74 10.27 5.58
CA ILE A 93 -2.09 8.92 6.06
C ILE A 93 -0.87 8.33 6.81
N PRO A 94 -1.04 7.80 8.05
CA PRO A 94 0.10 7.34 8.85
C PRO A 94 0.90 6.21 8.22
N GLN A 95 0.20 5.24 7.63
CA GLN A 95 0.84 4.10 7.01
C GLN A 95 1.68 4.51 5.80
N ALA A 96 1.17 5.43 4.99
CA ALA A 96 1.90 5.96 3.86
C ALA A 96 3.17 6.72 4.29
N ASN A 97 3.09 7.54 5.34
CA ASN A 97 4.25 8.19 5.92
C ASN A 97 5.31 7.18 6.39
N ARG A 98 4.90 6.09 7.06
CA ARG A 98 5.81 5.05 7.54
C ARG A 98 6.46 4.26 6.41
N VAL A 99 5.70 3.85 5.39
CA VAL A 99 6.21 3.03 4.28
C VAL A 99 7.15 3.85 3.40
N CYS A 100 6.78 5.08 3.07
CA CYS A 100 7.58 5.93 2.21
C CYS A 100 8.83 6.47 2.91
N GLY A 101 8.71 6.83 4.19
CA GLY A 101 9.73 7.60 4.89
C GLY A 101 9.98 8.96 4.22
N PRO A 102 11.15 9.59 4.45
CA PRO A 102 11.52 10.81 3.76
C PRO A 102 11.74 10.53 2.27
N VAL A 103 11.27 11.45 1.42
CA VAL A 103 11.36 11.35 -0.04
C VAL A 103 12.35 12.40 -0.55
N GLY A 104 13.35 11.96 -1.32
CA GLY A 104 14.33 12.83 -1.97
C GLY A 104 13.84 13.37 -3.31
N TYR A 105 14.56 14.36 -3.84
CA TYR A 105 14.26 14.97 -5.14
C TYR A 105 15.55 15.22 -5.91
N ALA A 106 15.74 14.53 -7.04
CA ALA A 106 16.94 14.63 -7.85
C ALA A 106 16.74 15.64 -9.01
N PRO A 107 17.73 16.52 -9.27
CA PRO A 107 17.66 17.49 -10.36
C PRO A 107 17.73 16.81 -11.73
N TYR A 108 17.11 17.46 -12.72
CA TYR A 108 17.05 16.95 -14.08
C TYR A 108 18.44 16.72 -14.70
N ALA A 109 18.54 15.63 -15.46
CA ALA A 109 19.56 15.39 -16.47
C ALA A 109 18.95 14.49 -17.55
N LEU A 110 19.64 14.32 -18.68
CA LEU A 110 19.13 13.52 -19.79
C LEU A 110 18.89 12.05 -19.35
N PRO A 111 17.68 11.49 -19.56
CA PRO A 111 17.39 10.08 -19.32
C PRO A 111 18.43 9.13 -19.95
N GLY A 112 18.88 8.14 -19.17
CA GLY A 112 19.94 7.20 -19.54
C GLY A 112 21.36 7.75 -19.61
N SER A 113 21.60 9.01 -19.21
CA SER A 113 22.97 9.56 -19.10
C SER A 113 23.63 9.20 -17.76
N GLU A 114 24.96 9.13 -17.76
CA GLU A 114 25.74 9.00 -16.51
C GLU A 114 25.47 10.16 -15.55
N LYS A 115 25.25 11.37 -16.07
CA LYS A 115 24.95 12.55 -15.25
C LYS A 115 23.64 12.42 -14.47
N LEU A 116 22.62 11.81 -15.08
CA LEU A 116 21.38 11.48 -14.37
C LEU A 116 21.67 10.45 -13.28
N GLY A 117 22.47 9.43 -13.58
CA GLY A 117 22.91 8.44 -12.59
C GLY A 117 23.60 9.04 -11.38
N GLU A 118 24.57 9.93 -11.59
CA GLU A 118 25.26 10.67 -10.52
C GLU A 118 24.29 11.47 -9.65
N ASN A 119 23.39 12.25 -10.26
CA ASN A 119 22.45 13.10 -9.53
C ASN A 119 21.52 12.26 -8.65
N ILE A 120 20.96 11.18 -9.20
CA ILE A 120 20.04 10.28 -8.49
C ILE A 120 20.77 9.58 -7.35
N ALA A 121 21.92 8.97 -7.64
CA ALA A 121 22.67 8.22 -6.65
C ALA A 121 23.17 9.10 -5.50
N ALA A 122 23.57 10.35 -5.79
CA ALA A 122 23.92 11.32 -4.76
C ALA A 122 22.75 11.57 -3.80
N THR A 123 21.53 11.75 -4.32
CA THR A 123 20.34 11.89 -3.47
C THR A 123 20.09 10.62 -2.66
N PHE A 124 20.17 9.42 -3.24
CA PHE A 124 20.05 8.17 -2.47
C PHE A 124 21.11 8.04 -1.37
N ALA A 125 22.32 8.55 -1.57
CA ALA A 125 23.41 8.56 -0.59
C ALA A 125 23.13 9.45 0.63
N GLU A 126 22.19 10.41 0.53
CA GLU A 126 21.71 11.21 1.66
C GLU A 126 20.79 10.43 2.62
N GLY A 127 20.48 9.16 2.29
CA GLY A 127 19.68 8.26 3.13
C GLY A 127 18.22 8.12 2.69
N TYR A 128 17.82 8.70 1.55
CA TYR A 128 16.49 8.50 0.99
C TYR A 128 16.32 7.10 0.39
N ASN A 129 15.12 6.53 0.51
CA ASN A 129 14.77 5.26 -0.13
C ASN A 129 13.84 5.45 -1.33
N ILE A 130 13.30 6.67 -1.50
CA ILE A 130 12.50 7.08 -2.65
C ILE A 130 13.03 8.41 -3.13
N VAL A 131 13.22 8.55 -4.44
CA VAL A 131 13.68 9.78 -5.06
C VAL A 131 12.77 10.11 -6.25
N ILE A 132 12.18 11.31 -6.24
CA ILE A 132 11.48 11.88 -7.39
C ILE A 132 12.52 12.45 -8.35
N LEU A 133 12.33 12.20 -9.64
CA LEU A 133 13.22 12.60 -10.71
C LEU A 133 12.57 13.76 -11.47
N GLU A 134 13.14 14.97 -11.40
CA GLU A 134 12.58 16.17 -12.03
C GLU A 134 12.19 15.92 -13.50
N ASN A 135 10.96 16.27 -13.88
CA ASN A 135 10.40 16.09 -15.24
C ASN A 135 10.47 14.67 -15.82
N HIS A 136 10.57 13.63 -14.97
CA HIS A 136 10.81 12.27 -15.44
C HIS A 136 9.90 11.25 -14.75
N GLY A 137 10.02 11.06 -13.44
CA GLY A 137 9.32 9.98 -12.73
C GLY A 137 9.85 9.80 -11.32
N MET A 138 10.06 8.55 -10.90
CA MET A 138 10.63 8.26 -9.58
C MET A 138 11.43 6.95 -9.59
N ALA A 139 12.32 6.80 -8.62
CA ALA A 139 13.00 5.54 -8.30
C ALA A 139 12.86 5.24 -6.80
N ALA A 140 12.60 3.98 -6.46
CA ALA A 140 12.58 3.47 -5.09
C ALA A 140 13.59 2.34 -4.95
N GLY A 141 14.38 2.39 -3.89
CA GLY A 141 15.28 1.32 -3.49
C GLY A 141 14.71 0.52 -2.32
N GLY A 142 15.14 -0.72 -2.15
CA GLY A 142 14.74 -1.57 -1.03
C GLY A 142 15.61 -2.80 -0.85
N ALA A 143 15.34 -3.54 0.22
CA ALA A 143 16.05 -4.79 0.53
C ALA A 143 15.66 -5.93 -0.44
N ASN A 144 14.52 -5.82 -1.11
CA ASN A 144 14.06 -6.70 -2.17
C ASN A 144 13.04 -5.96 -3.05
N LEU A 145 12.63 -6.58 -4.17
CA LEU A 145 11.72 -5.95 -5.14
C LEU A 145 10.38 -5.57 -4.52
N LEU A 146 9.84 -6.40 -3.63
CA LEU A 146 8.54 -6.14 -3.02
C LEU A 146 8.58 -4.92 -2.10
N ASP A 147 9.65 -4.79 -1.31
CA ASP A 147 9.89 -3.62 -0.45
C ASP A 147 10.02 -2.31 -1.26
N ALA A 148 10.80 -2.33 -2.34
CA ALA A 148 10.90 -1.19 -3.25
C ALA A 148 9.58 -0.88 -3.98
N PHE A 149 8.81 -1.91 -4.34
CA PHE A 149 7.51 -1.75 -4.98
C PHE A 149 6.45 -1.17 -4.04
N HIS A 150 6.40 -1.62 -2.78
CA HIS A 150 5.51 -1.08 -1.74
C HIS A 150 5.68 0.44 -1.61
N ARG A 151 6.94 0.91 -1.58
CA ARG A 151 7.27 2.34 -1.54
C ARG A 151 6.73 3.09 -2.75
N LEU A 152 6.96 2.55 -3.96
CA LEU A 152 6.51 3.16 -5.20
C LEU A 152 4.97 3.26 -5.25
N GLU A 153 4.28 2.16 -4.99
CA GLU A 153 2.82 2.10 -5.06
C GLU A 153 2.18 3.01 -4.00
N THR A 154 2.74 3.04 -2.78
CA THR A 154 2.26 3.91 -1.70
C THR A 154 2.44 5.39 -2.04
N LEU A 155 3.59 5.80 -2.58
CA LEU A 155 3.80 7.20 -2.96
C LEU A 155 2.89 7.60 -4.13
N ASP A 156 2.68 6.72 -5.11
CA ASP A 156 1.73 6.95 -6.20
C ASP A 156 0.28 7.06 -5.67
N PHE A 157 -0.10 6.22 -4.71
CA PHE A 157 -1.37 6.35 -4.00
C PHE A 157 -1.51 7.71 -3.32
N CYS A 158 -0.51 8.19 -2.57
CA CYS A 158 -0.53 9.53 -1.97
C CYS A 158 -0.70 10.64 -3.02
N ALA A 159 0.10 10.61 -4.09
CA ALA A 159 0.04 11.61 -5.14
C ALA A 159 -1.33 11.66 -5.82
N ARG A 160 -1.88 10.48 -6.14
CA ARG A 160 -3.23 10.31 -6.70
C ARG A 160 -4.31 10.83 -5.76
N THR A 161 -4.18 10.63 -4.47
CA THR A 161 -5.14 11.12 -3.46
C THR A 161 -5.05 12.64 -3.32
N LEU A 162 -3.84 13.20 -3.24
CA LEU A 162 -3.60 14.65 -3.12
C LEU A 162 -4.15 15.44 -4.31
N ILE A 163 -3.93 14.96 -5.54
CA ILE A 163 -4.46 15.61 -6.75
C ILE A 163 -5.99 15.71 -6.68
N ARG A 164 -6.66 14.63 -6.29
CA ARG A 164 -8.13 14.59 -6.15
C ARG A 164 -8.61 15.46 -5.00
N ALA A 165 -7.94 15.39 -3.85
CA ALA A 165 -8.29 16.14 -2.67
C ALA A 165 -8.19 17.65 -2.87
N ARG A 166 -7.14 18.13 -3.57
CA ARG A 166 -7.01 19.55 -3.94
C ARG A 166 -8.16 20.06 -4.82
N ALA A 167 -8.83 19.17 -5.57
CA ALA A 167 -10.04 19.53 -6.33
C ALA A 167 -11.30 19.59 -5.46
N LEU A 168 -11.32 18.92 -4.30
CA LEU A 168 -12.44 18.91 -3.35
C LEU A 168 -12.34 20.05 -2.32
N GLY A 169 -11.14 20.44 -1.92
CA GLY A 169 -10.92 21.50 -0.93
C GLY A 169 -9.52 21.53 -0.34
N GLU A 170 -9.42 22.10 0.86
CA GLU A 170 -8.17 22.16 1.62
C GLU A 170 -7.75 20.77 2.11
N VAL A 171 -6.49 20.40 1.86
CA VAL A 171 -5.92 19.13 2.34
C VAL A 171 -5.49 19.29 3.79
N LYS A 172 -5.96 18.39 4.65
CA LYS A 172 -5.56 18.31 6.06
C LYS A 172 -4.50 17.22 6.22
N THR A 173 -3.43 17.54 6.93
CA THR A 173 -2.34 16.60 7.24
C THR A 173 -2.32 16.26 8.72
N LEU A 174 -1.73 15.12 9.05
CA LEU A 174 -1.57 14.69 10.43
C LEU A 174 -0.28 15.24 11.03
N PRO A 175 -0.32 15.82 12.24
CA PRO A 175 0.88 16.17 12.97
C PRO A 175 1.58 14.92 13.50
N GLU A 176 2.88 15.03 13.80
CA GLU A 176 3.72 13.93 14.33
C GLU A 176 3.08 13.11 15.47
N PRO A 177 2.46 13.71 16.51
CA PRO A 177 1.83 12.93 17.57
C PRO A 177 0.67 12.04 17.08
N ALA A 178 -0.03 12.45 16.02
CA ALA A 178 -1.10 11.65 15.43
C ALA A 178 -0.51 10.52 14.56
N LEU A 179 0.53 10.79 13.78
CA LEU A 179 1.23 9.75 13.01
C LEU A 179 1.77 8.63 13.91
N ASN A 180 2.30 8.99 15.08
CA ASN A 180 2.82 8.04 16.06
C ASN A 180 1.74 7.12 16.65
N LEU A 181 0.43 7.48 16.59
CA LEU A 181 -0.66 6.57 17.00
C LEU A 181 -0.69 5.28 16.17
N PHE A 182 -0.14 5.29 14.96
CA PHE A 182 -0.01 4.10 14.14
C PHE A 182 0.85 3.01 14.79
N ASP A 183 1.93 3.39 15.48
CA ASP A 183 2.83 2.44 16.15
C ASP A 183 2.23 1.88 17.44
N PHE A 184 1.33 2.63 18.10
CA PHE A 184 0.68 2.21 19.35
C PHE A 184 -0.48 1.23 19.14
N ARG A 185 -0.92 1.00 17.89
CA ARG A 185 -1.87 -0.07 17.60
C ARG A 185 -1.18 -1.43 17.68
N HIS A 186 -1.23 -2.02 18.86
CA HIS A 186 -0.74 -3.36 19.10
C HIS A 186 -1.74 -4.41 18.59
N ASN A 187 -1.27 -5.23 17.66
CA ASN A 187 -1.90 -6.47 17.22
C ASN A 187 -1.41 -7.70 18.02
N THR A 188 -0.70 -7.46 19.13
CA THR A 188 -0.23 -8.51 20.02
C THR A 188 -1.42 -9.02 20.84
N LEU A 189 -1.83 -10.24 20.50
CA LEU A 189 -2.78 -11.05 21.26
C LEU A 189 -2.03 -12.32 21.74
N PRO A 190 -2.46 -12.95 22.85
CA PRO A 190 -1.95 -14.26 23.25
C PRO A 190 -2.12 -15.26 22.11
N GLU A 191 -1.28 -16.30 22.07
CA GLU A 191 -1.27 -17.28 20.98
C GLU A 191 -1.95 -18.60 21.37
N PHE A 192 -2.55 -19.28 20.39
CA PHE A 192 -2.97 -20.68 20.50
C PHE A 192 -2.65 -21.43 19.21
N VAL A 193 -2.49 -22.76 19.31
CA VAL A 193 -2.30 -23.64 18.16
C VAL A 193 -3.67 -24.23 17.76
N PRO A 194 -4.22 -23.92 16.57
CA PRO A 194 -5.43 -24.56 16.09
C PRO A 194 -5.20 -26.05 15.83
N THR A 195 -6.15 -26.90 16.19
CA THR A 195 -6.05 -28.35 15.98
C THR A 195 -6.65 -28.79 14.64
N THR A 196 -7.71 -28.12 14.18
CA THR A 196 -8.39 -28.38 12.90
C THR A 196 -9.04 -27.11 12.34
N HIS A 197 -9.20 -27.06 11.02
CA HIS A 197 -9.98 -26.02 10.33
C HIS A 197 -11.28 -26.63 9.83
N SER A 198 -12.41 -26.02 10.19
CA SER A 198 -13.73 -26.46 9.70
C SER A 198 -13.90 -26.15 8.22
N SER A 199 -14.86 -26.80 7.54
CA SER A 199 -15.19 -26.48 6.14
C SER A 199 -15.59 -25.01 5.97
N ARG A 200 -16.33 -24.46 6.94
CA ARG A 200 -16.73 -23.05 6.95
C ARG A 200 -15.54 -22.11 7.09
N GLU A 201 -14.58 -22.45 7.94
CA GLU A 201 -13.35 -21.66 8.08
C GLU A 201 -12.56 -21.63 6.76
N ARG A 202 -12.39 -22.77 6.10
CA ARG A 202 -11.69 -22.87 4.82
C ARG A 202 -12.38 -22.04 3.73
N GLU A 203 -13.70 -22.10 3.66
CA GLU A 203 -14.51 -21.28 2.75
C GLU A 203 -14.29 -19.79 3.01
N LEU A 204 -14.40 -19.33 4.26
CA LEU A 204 -14.22 -17.93 4.62
C LEU A 204 -12.79 -17.43 4.34
N ARG A 205 -11.75 -18.26 4.57
CA ARG A 205 -10.37 -17.91 4.22
C ARG A 205 -10.24 -17.67 2.71
N GLN A 206 -10.84 -18.53 1.88
CA GLN A 206 -10.86 -18.35 0.43
C GLN A 206 -11.59 -17.06 0.04
N GLN A 207 -12.78 -16.81 0.61
CA GLN A 207 -13.55 -15.59 0.35
C GLN A 207 -12.76 -14.31 0.71
N ILE A 208 -12.04 -14.31 1.84
CA ILE A 208 -11.15 -13.20 2.24
C ILE A 208 -10.04 -12.99 1.21
N VAL A 209 -9.38 -14.05 0.74
CA VAL A 209 -8.34 -13.96 -0.30
C VAL A 209 -8.92 -13.39 -1.60
N ASP A 210 -10.06 -13.91 -2.06
CA ASP A 210 -10.69 -13.51 -3.32
C ASP A 210 -11.13 -12.05 -3.30
N ILE A 211 -11.79 -11.61 -2.22
CA ILE A 211 -12.24 -10.21 -2.11
C ILE A 211 -11.06 -9.24 -1.95
N THR A 212 -10.00 -9.65 -1.25
CA THR A 212 -8.79 -8.82 -1.08
C THR A 212 -8.07 -8.64 -2.42
N ALA A 213 -7.89 -9.72 -3.18
CA ALA A 213 -7.31 -9.68 -4.52
C ALA A 213 -8.18 -8.83 -5.47
N ARG A 214 -9.50 -9.01 -5.45
CA ARG A 214 -10.44 -8.19 -6.24
C ARG A 214 -10.39 -6.71 -5.85
N ALA A 215 -10.31 -6.40 -4.55
CA ALA A 215 -10.23 -5.03 -4.06
C ALA A 215 -8.92 -4.36 -4.49
N TYR A 216 -7.80 -5.08 -4.46
CA TYR A 216 -6.52 -4.62 -4.98
C TYR A 216 -6.58 -4.36 -6.49
N ASP A 217 -7.09 -5.33 -7.28
CA ASP A 217 -7.20 -5.22 -8.74
C ASP A 217 -8.13 -4.07 -9.18
N ARG A 218 -9.03 -3.65 -8.30
CA ARG A 218 -9.94 -2.49 -8.48
C ARG A 218 -9.43 -1.20 -7.85
N HIS A 219 -8.20 -1.17 -7.34
CA HIS A 219 -7.58 -0.01 -6.68
C HIS A 219 -8.39 0.54 -5.49
N LEU A 220 -9.12 -0.35 -4.80
CA LEU A 220 -9.73 -0.04 -3.51
C LEU A 220 -8.72 -0.15 -2.37
N MET A 221 -7.72 -1.01 -2.55
CA MET A 221 -6.60 -1.25 -1.65
C MET A 221 -5.29 -1.18 -2.44
N ILE A 222 -4.17 -1.05 -1.72
CA ILE A 222 -2.82 -1.19 -2.23
C ILE A 222 -2.10 -2.31 -1.47
N SER A 223 -0.90 -2.69 -1.90
CA SER A 223 -0.13 -3.81 -1.33
C SER A 223 0.03 -3.74 0.18
N THR A 224 0.17 -2.52 0.72
CA THR A 224 0.38 -2.29 2.15
C THR A 224 -0.88 -1.99 2.93
N GLU A 225 -1.97 -1.52 2.30
CA GLU A 225 -3.15 -0.99 3.00
C GLU A 225 -4.42 -1.81 2.74
N GLY A 226 -5.39 -1.66 3.63
CA GLY A 226 -6.65 -2.38 3.61
C GLY A 226 -6.68 -3.57 4.56
N VAL A 227 -7.86 -3.84 5.11
CA VAL A 227 -8.12 -4.94 6.05
C VAL A 227 -9.45 -5.57 5.68
N VAL A 228 -9.51 -6.90 5.68
CA VAL A 228 -10.76 -7.66 5.56
C VAL A 228 -10.84 -8.62 6.73
N SER A 229 -12.01 -8.71 7.35
CA SER A 229 -12.33 -9.78 8.30
C SER A 229 -13.70 -10.36 8.06
N ALA A 230 -13.90 -11.61 8.47
CA ALA A 230 -15.21 -12.23 8.53
C ALA A 230 -15.41 -13.05 9.79
N ARG A 231 -16.60 -12.95 10.36
CA ARG A 231 -17.05 -13.73 11.51
C ARG A 231 -17.16 -15.20 11.12
N LEU A 232 -16.57 -16.06 11.95
CA LEU A 232 -16.66 -17.51 11.82
C LEU A 232 -17.78 -18.06 12.69
N ASP A 233 -17.86 -17.62 13.95
CA ASP A 233 -18.89 -17.98 14.92
C ASP A 233 -19.05 -16.89 16.00
N GLU A 234 -19.77 -17.18 17.09
CA GLU A 234 -20.00 -16.26 18.21
C GLU A 234 -18.71 -15.79 18.89
N THR A 235 -17.65 -16.59 18.83
CA THR A 235 -16.41 -16.39 19.59
C THR A 235 -15.18 -16.15 18.72
N SER A 236 -15.32 -16.30 17.40
CA SER A 236 -14.18 -16.29 16.48
C SER A 236 -14.46 -15.63 15.14
N PHE A 237 -13.38 -15.09 14.56
CA PHE A 237 -13.38 -14.48 13.24
C PHE A 237 -12.00 -14.64 12.58
N LEU A 238 -11.98 -14.51 11.26
CA LEU A 238 -10.79 -14.51 10.43
C LEU A 238 -10.45 -13.09 10.01
N ILE A 239 -9.17 -12.73 9.94
CA ILE A 239 -8.72 -11.40 9.54
C ILE A 239 -7.45 -11.45 8.70
N THR A 240 -7.32 -10.54 7.74
CA THR A 240 -6.08 -10.37 6.97
C THR A 240 -4.89 -10.07 7.90
N PRO A 241 -3.70 -10.64 7.63
CA PRO A 241 -2.52 -10.45 8.45
C PRO A 241 -1.88 -9.06 8.27
N THR A 242 -0.96 -8.73 9.17
CA THR A 242 -0.05 -7.59 9.04
C THR A 242 1.15 -7.96 8.18
N GLY A 243 1.65 -7.03 7.36
CA GLY A 243 2.92 -7.17 6.64
C GLY A 243 2.91 -8.09 5.41
N HIS A 244 1.73 -8.52 4.95
CA HIS A 244 1.57 -9.33 3.75
C HIS A 244 0.97 -8.49 2.62
N ASP A 245 1.48 -8.71 1.41
CA ASP A 245 0.96 -8.09 0.21
C ASP A 245 -0.50 -8.52 -0.04
N ARG A 246 -1.37 -7.53 -0.27
CA ARG A 246 -2.81 -7.76 -0.48
C ARG A 246 -3.11 -8.52 -1.76
N ARG A 247 -2.24 -8.47 -2.76
CA ARG A 247 -2.50 -9.13 -4.04
C ARG A 247 -2.11 -10.61 -4.06
N THR A 248 -1.09 -10.99 -3.30
CA THR A 248 -0.51 -12.34 -3.26
C THR A 248 -0.84 -13.11 -1.98
N LEU A 249 -1.68 -12.53 -1.11
CA LEU A 249 -2.16 -13.16 0.12
C LEU A 249 -2.69 -14.58 -0.13
N ALA A 250 -2.19 -15.55 0.64
CA ALA A 250 -2.62 -16.95 0.58
C ALA A 250 -3.61 -17.30 1.72
N ILE A 251 -4.31 -18.44 1.57
CA ILE A 251 -5.33 -18.92 2.53
C ILE A 251 -4.71 -19.16 3.90
N GLU A 252 -3.49 -19.69 3.92
CA GLU A 252 -2.67 -19.96 5.08
C GLU A 252 -2.24 -18.68 5.81
N ASP A 253 -2.18 -17.54 5.15
CA ASP A 253 -1.74 -16.28 5.77
C ASP A 253 -2.86 -15.63 6.60
N VAL A 254 -4.13 -15.96 6.30
CA VAL A 254 -5.29 -15.46 7.03
C VAL A 254 -5.20 -15.88 8.49
N VAL A 255 -5.51 -14.97 9.41
CA VAL A 255 -5.31 -15.19 10.86
C VAL A 255 -6.63 -15.51 11.52
N LEU A 256 -6.71 -16.66 12.19
CA LEU A 256 -7.82 -16.96 13.09
C LEU A 256 -7.64 -16.26 14.43
N VAL A 257 -8.69 -15.56 14.88
CA VAL A 257 -8.80 -14.99 16.22
C VAL A 257 -9.99 -15.62 16.92
N ARG A 258 -9.77 -16.18 18.10
CA ARG A 258 -10.80 -16.84 18.92
C ARG A 258 -10.68 -16.39 20.36
N ASN A 259 -11.76 -15.86 20.94
CA ASN A 259 -11.80 -15.39 22.33
C ASN A 259 -10.64 -14.43 22.69
N GLY A 260 -10.27 -13.54 21.76
CA GLY A 260 -9.16 -12.60 21.96
C GLY A 260 -7.76 -13.22 21.89
N VAL A 261 -7.65 -14.47 21.47
CA VAL A 261 -6.38 -15.20 21.27
C VAL A 261 -6.18 -15.40 19.76
N ARG A 262 -4.96 -15.24 19.26
CA ARG A 262 -4.61 -15.38 17.83
C ARG A 262 -3.94 -16.71 17.53
N GLU A 263 -4.07 -17.15 16.29
CA GLU A 263 -3.33 -18.29 15.74
C GLU A 263 -1.81 -18.09 15.88
N ALA A 264 -1.12 -19.09 16.44
CA ALA A 264 0.30 -19.04 16.72
C ALA A 264 1.14 -18.81 15.46
N GLY A 265 2.19 -17.99 15.57
CA GLY A 265 3.06 -17.65 14.44
C GLY A 265 2.47 -16.65 13.43
N LYS A 266 1.21 -16.24 13.57
CA LYS A 266 0.55 -15.29 12.65
C LYS A 266 0.14 -14.00 13.35
N LEU A 267 0.42 -12.86 12.73
CA LEU A 267 0.07 -11.55 13.28
C LEU A 267 -1.17 -10.99 12.58
N PRO A 268 -2.31 -10.81 13.27
CA PRO A 268 -3.50 -10.22 12.65
C PRO A 268 -3.24 -8.74 12.31
N SER A 269 -4.11 -8.14 11.51
CA SER A 269 -4.09 -6.70 11.28
C SER A 269 -4.09 -5.90 12.59
N ARG A 270 -3.42 -4.74 12.58
CA ARG A 270 -3.48 -3.72 13.65
C ARG A 270 -4.91 -3.27 13.99
N ALA A 271 -5.87 -3.48 13.08
CA ALA A 271 -7.29 -3.21 13.30
C ALA A 271 -8.04 -4.33 14.06
N VAL A 272 -7.38 -5.42 14.48
CA VAL A 272 -8.03 -6.59 15.08
C VAL A 272 -8.98 -6.26 16.24
N ARG A 273 -8.60 -5.31 17.11
CA ARG A 273 -9.44 -4.89 18.25
C ARG A 273 -10.69 -4.14 17.81
N LEU A 274 -10.60 -3.33 16.76
CA LEU A 274 -11.75 -2.64 16.19
C LEU A 274 -12.74 -3.64 15.58
N HIS A 275 -12.24 -4.60 14.80
CA HIS A 275 -13.09 -5.61 14.17
C HIS A 275 -13.75 -6.50 15.25
N ALA A 276 -13.02 -6.85 16.31
CA ALA A 276 -13.59 -7.55 17.46
C ALA A 276 -14.69 -6.75 18.17
N ALA A 277 -14.50 -5.44 18.38
CA ALA A 277 -15.49 -4.56 18.99
C ALA A 277 -16.77 -4.44 18.14
N ILE A 278 -16.63 -4.32 16.81
CA ILE A 278 -17.77 -4.33 15.88
C ILE A 278 -18.55 -5.64 16.01
N TYR A 279 -17.85 -6.77 15.97
CA TYR A 279 -18.49 -8.08 16.08
C TYR A 279 -19.15 -8.33 17.45
N ALA A 280 -18.61 -7.77 18.53
CA ALA A 280 -19.21 -7.90 19.85
C ALA A 280 -20.51 -7.08 20.00
N GLN A 281 -20.59 -5.91 19.37
CA GLN A 281 -21.76 -5.03 19.46
C GLN A 281 -22.86 -5.38 18.46
N HIS A 282 -22.52 -6.02 17.34
CA HIS A 282 -23.44 -6.27 16.21
C HIS A 282 -23.44 -7.75 15.79
N PRO A 283 -24.27 -8.60 16.43
CA PRO A 283 -24.37 -10.02 16.10
C PRO A 283 -24.84 -10.31 14.66
N ASP A 284 -25.51 -9.35 14.02
CA ASP A 284 -26.02 -9.40 12.65
C ASP A 284 -24.95 -9.12 11.59
N LEU A 285 -23.80 -8.55 11.97
CA LEU A 285 -22.68 -8.28 11.07
C LEU A 285 -21.72 -9.47 11.00
N ASN A 286 -21.35 -9.87 9.78
CA ASN A 286 -20.46 -10.99 9.49
C ASN A 286 -19.19 -10.60 8.74
N CYS A 287 -19.09 -9.39 8.20
CA CYS A 287 -17.86 -8.91 7.56
C CYS A 287 -17.55 -7.47 7.93
N VAL A 288 -16.27 -7.14 7.92
CA VAL A 288 -15.77 -5.77 8.07
C VAL A 288 -14.61 -5.57 7.10
N MET A 289 -14.66 -4.50 6.31
CA MET A 289 -13.61 -4.15 5.36
C MET A 289 -13.22 -2.68 5.53
N THR A 290 -11.92 -2.42 5.65
CA THR A 290 -11.35 -1.07 5.52
C THR A 290 -10.55 -0.96 4.24
N ALA A 291 -10.70 0.16 3.54
CA ALA A 291 -10.07 0.39 2.25
C ALA A 291 -9.61 1.85 2.11
N GLN A 292 -8.56 2.05 1.33
CA GLN A 292 -7.93 3.34 1.09
C GLN A 292 -7.89 3.59 -0.41
N CYS A 293 -9.05 3.90 -0.98
CA CYS A 293 -9.15 4.23 -2.39
C CYS A 293 -8.94 5.74 -2.58
N PRO A 294 -8.13 6.19 -3.56
CA PRO A 294 -7.80 7.61 -3.70
C PRO A 294 -9.00 8.56 -3.79
N ASN A 295 -10.12 8.10 -4.36
CA ASN A 295 -11.32 8.91 -4.51
C ASN A 295 -12.03 9.15 -3.17
N ALA A 296 -12.26 8.11 -2.38
CA ALA A 296 -12.97 8.26 -1.11
C ALA A 296 -12.05 8.85 -0.02
N THR A 297 -10.77 8.46 -0.01
CA THR A 297 -9.79 9.04 0.90
C THR A 297 -9.60 10.53 0.66
N ALA A 298 -9.81 11.04 -0.56
CA ALA A 298 -9.80 12.48 -0.83
C ALA A 298 -10.86 13.25 0.00
N TYR A 299 -12.06 12.69 0.19
CA TYR A 299 -13.08 13.26 1.08
C TYR A 299 -12.64 13.18 2.55
N ALA A 300 -12.03 12.06 2.95
CA ALA A 300 -11.54 11.87 4.30
C ALA A 300 -10.44 12.87 4.70
N ILE A 301 -9.51 13.20 3.80
CA ILE A 301 -8.40 14.13 4.10
C ILE A 301 -8.79 15.60 3.94
N THR A 302 -9.86 15.92 3.23
CA THR A 302 -10.35 17.31 3.09
C THR A 302 -11.46 17.64 4.08
N ALA A 303 -12.11 16.62 4.64
CA ALA A 303 -13.41 16.73 5.31
C ALA A 303 -14.49 17.37 4.42
N ALA A 304 -14.35 17.30 3.10
CA ALA A 304 -15.38 17.70 2.17
C ALA A 304 -16.62 16.83 2.36
N ASN A 305 -17.81 17.43 2.22
CA ASN A 305 -19.06 16.68 2.31
C ASN A 305 -19.23 15.76 1.11
N PHE A 306 -19.53 14.48 1.35
CA PHE A 306 -19.85 13.52 0.30
C PHE A 306 -21.36 13.53 0.03
N ASP A 307 -21.79 14.25 -1.01
CA ASP A 307 -23.21 14.32 -1.39
C ASP A 307 -23.62 13.21 -2.35
N SER A 308 -24.16 12.13 -1.80
CA SER A 308 -24.64 10.97 -2.57
C SER A 308 -25.93 11.24 -3.38
N ARG A 309 -26.53 12.43 -3.32
CA ARG A 309 -27.65 12.79 -4.21
C ARG A 309 -27.20 13.08 -5.64
N THR A 310 -25.89 13.21 -5.85
CA THR A 310 -25.27 13.42 -7.17
C THR A 310 -25.05 12.12 -7.96
N ILE A 311 -25.36 10.96 -7.37
CA ILE A 311 -25.12 9.62 -7.93
C ILE A 311 -26.42 8.79 -8.00
N PRO A 312 -26.48 7.73 -8.84
CA PRO A 312 -27.71 6.95 -9.06
C PRO A 312 -28.31 6.32 -7.80
N GLU A 313 -29.61 5.96 -7.88
CA GLU A 313 -30.41 5.39 -6.79
C GLU A 313 -29.82 4.13 -6.14
N SER A 314 -28.99 3.37 -6.85
CA SER A 314 -28.29 2.18 -6.35
C SER A 314 -27.32 2.47 -5.18
N PHE A 315 -27.05 3.74 -4.88
CA PHE A 315 -26.17 4.18 -3.80
C PHE A 315 -26.92 4.75 -2.58
N ILE A 316 -28.20 4.42 -2.41
CA ILE A 316 -29.02 4.92 -1.29
C ILE A 316 -28.41 4.66 0.11
N LEU A 317 -27.61 3.59 0.23
CA LEU A 317 -26.87 3.24 1.46
C LEU A 317 -25.71 4.20 1.79
N LEU A 318 -25.32 5.07 0.84
CA LEU A 318 -24.27 6.08 0.99
C LEU A 318 -24.82 7.46 1.39
N ARG A 319 -26.05 7.55 1.89
CA ARG A 319 -26.62 8.81 2.41
C ARG A 319 -26.05 9.11 3.79
N ASP A 320 -25.57 10.35 3.95
CA ASP A 320 -25.07 10.90 5.22
C ASP A 320 -23.94 10.08 5.85
N ILE A 321 -22.93 9.70 5.04
CA ILE A 321 -21.77 8.95 5.53
C ILE A 321 -21.05 9.76 6.62
N PRO A 322 -20.98 9.27 7.87
CA PRO A 322 -20.32 9.99 8.94
C PRO A 322 -18.80 10.04 8.70
N LEU A 323 -18.22 11.20 8.90
CA LEU A 323 -16.78 11.41 8.96
C LEU A 323 -16.34 11.49 10.43
N ILE A 324 -15.55 10.53 10.89
CA ILE A 324 -15.05 10.51 12.28
C ILE A 324 -13.63 11.04 12.39
N PRO A 325 -13.25 11.60 13.56
CA PRO A 325 -11.89 12.03 13.82
C PRO A 325 -10.89 10.87 13.74
N PHE A 326 -9.71 11.14 13.19
CA PHE A 326 -8.60 10.19 13.09
C PHE A 326 -8.35 9.44 14.40
N LYS A 327 -8.18 10.18 15.50
CA LYS A 327 -7.86 9.62 16.83
C LYS A 327 -8.91 8.63 17.33
N THR A 328 -10.19 8.83 17.02
CA THR A 328 -11.28 7.96 17.45
C THR A 328 -11.09 6.53 16.94
N LEU A 329 -10.62 6.36 15.69
CA LEU A 329 -10.27 5.05 15.15
C LEU A 329 -9.21 4.35 16.00
N TYR A 330 -8.19 5.08 16.46
CA TYR A 330 -7.03 4.51 17.13
C TYR A 330 -7.23 4.26 18.62
N THR A 331 -8.07 5.06 19.30
CA THR A 331 -8.19 5.02 20.77
C THR A 331 -9.55 4.57 21.29
N GLN A 332 -10.58 4.49 20.46
CA GLN A 332 -11.97 4.29 20.89
C GLN A 332 -12.70 3.28 19.99
N ALA A 333 -12.25 2.03 19.99
CA ALA A 333 -12.79 0.96 19.14
C ALA A 333 -14.30 0.76 19.35
N GLU A 334 -14.75 0.80 20.61
CA GLU A 334 -16.14 0.62 21.01
C GLU A 334 -17.03 1.78 20.52
N THR A 335 -16.48 3.00 20.49
CA THR A 335 -17.19 4.17 19.96
C THR A 335 -17.36 4.07 18.44
N VAL A 336 -16.33 3.63 17.71
CA VAL A 336 -16.45 3.40 16.26
C VAL A 336 -17.43 2.28 15.97
N ALA A 337 -17.39 1.20 16.74
CA ALA A 337 -18.32 0.08 16.59
C ALA A 337 -19.78 0.55 16.74
N ALA A 338 -20.08 1.42 17.69
CA ALA A 338 -21.44 1.95 17.89
C ALA A 338 -21.95 2.86 16.74
N MET A 339 -21.08 3.30 15.83
CA MET A 339 -21.44 4.20 14.72
C MET A 339 -21.83 3.48 13.43
N VAL A 340 -21.57 2.17 13.34
CA VAL A 340 -21.91 1.35 12.17
C VAL A 340 -23.09 0.44 12.47
N SER A 341 -23.89 0.13 11.44
CA SER A 341 -24.95 -0.88 11.47
C SER A 341 -25.34 -1.26 10.04
N LEU A 342 -26.26 -2.21 9.85
CA LEU A 342 -26.79 -2.49 8.50
C LEU A 342 -27.50 -1.30 7.85
N GLN A 343 -28.04 -0.36 8.64
CA GLN A 343 -28.65 0.87 8.12
C GLN A 343 -27.62 1.98 7.87
N LYS A 344 -26.44 1.90 8.52
CA LYS A 344 -25.31 2.81 8.32
C LYS A 344 -24.03 2.00 8.11
N PRO A 345 -23.91 1.32 6.95
CA PRO A 345 -22.86 0.33 6.76
C PRO A 345 -21.51 0.93 6.40
N VAL A 346 -21.43 2.24 6.16
CA VAL A 346 -20.22 2.93 5.68
C VAL A 346 -19.85 4.07 6.62
N LEU A 347 -18.55 4.23 6.85
CA LEU A 347 -17.99 5.26 7.71
C LEU A 347 -16.69 5.79 7.11
N LEU A 348 -16.51 7.11 7.04
CA LEU A 348 -15.26 7.74 6.64
C LEU A 348 -14.43 8.05 7.88
N VAL A 349 -13.14 7.78 7.83
CA VAL A 349 -12.19 8.13 8.89
C VAL A 349 -11.24 9.18 8.38
N GLN A 350 -11.18 10.33 9.04
CA GLN A 350 -10.24 11.40 8.68
C GLN A 350 -8.82 10.85 8.55
N ASN A 351 -8.16 11.17 7.43
CA ASN A 351 -6.75 10.84 7.21
C ASN A 351 -6.40 9.35 7.31
N ASP A 352 -7.36 8.47 7.04
CA ASP A 352 -7.14 7.02 7.11
C ASP A 352 -7.89 6.29 5.99
N CYS A 353 -9.11 5.84 6.24
CA CYS A 353 -9.80 4.89 5.38
C CYS A 353 -11.31 5.12 5.28
N VAL A 354 -11.92 4.36 4.37
CA VAL A 354 -13.34 4.04 4.39
C VAL A 354 -13.49 2.70 5.12
N LEU A 355 -14.36 2.66 6.13
CA LEU A 355 -14.76 1.43 6.82
C LEU A 355 -16.15 1.02 6.34
N THR A 356 -16.32 -0.26 6.06
CA THR A 356 -17.58 -0.87 5.60
C THR A 356 -17.89 -2.14 6.38
N VAL A 357 -19.18 -2.40 6.61
CA VAL A 357 -19.67 -3.61 7.29
C VAL A 357 -20.82 -4.25 6.51
N GLY A 358 -21.02 -5.55 6.68
CA GLY A 358 -22.06 -6.30 5.96
C GLY A 358 -22.37 -7.67 6.56
N THR A 359 -23.35 -8.35 5.96
CA THR A 359 -23.80 -9.70 6.34
C THR A 359 -23.06 -10.82 5.63
N ASP A 360 -22.29 -10.52 4.58
CA ASP A 360 -21.49 -11.42 3.77
C ASP A 360 -20.25 -10.71 3.20
N ILE A 361 -19.25 -11.49 2.77
CA ILE A 361 -18.01 -10.99 2.16
C ILE A 361 -18.26 -10.51 0.72
#